data_AF-A0A522X3F6-F1
#
_entry.id   AF-A0A522X3F6-F1
#
_cell.length_a   1.000
_cell.length_b   1.000
_cell.length_c   1.000
_cell.angle_alpha   90.00
_cell.angle_beta   90.00
_cell.angle_gamma   90.00
#
_symmetry.space_group_name_H-M   'P 1'
#
loop_
_entity.id
_entity.type
_entity.pdbx_description
1 polymer ?
#
loop_
_entity_poly.entity_id
_entity_poly.type
_entity_poly.pdbx_seq_one_letter_code
_entity_poly.pdbx_strand_id
1 'polypeptide(L)'
;MFDFAFSELVVVLLVALIVIGPERLPKVARTAGHLWGRMQRYVHNVKNDIANNMAIEEARQLQSSIRKDVDAVRQSVKDTEMTIEQKILQAQHGKLPDAPDEQDKSVVQPHAPGKQVDGSQ
;
A
#
# COMPACT_ATOMS: atom_id res chain seq x y z
N MET A 1 -7.71 -19.26 -16.78
CA MET A 1 -8.87 -18.54 -17.37
C MET A 1 -8.47 -17.09 -17.45
N PHE A 2 -8.29 -16.60 -18.68
CA PHE A 2 -7.68 -15.30 -19.05
C PHE A 2 -6.22 -15.10 -18.66
N ASP A 3 -5.33 -15.91 -19.24
CA ASP A 3 -3.91 -15.58 -19.36
C ASP A 3 -3.72 -14.73 -20.63
N PHE A 4 -4.13 -13.46 -20.59
CA PHE A 4 -3.82 -12.46 -21.63
C PHE A 4 -2.31 -12.21 -21.66
N ALA A 5 -1.58 -13.18 -22.21
CA ALA A 5 -0.16 -13.15 -22.40
C ALA A 5 0.17 -12.39 -23.69
N PHE A 6 1.39 -11.87 -23.76
CA PHE A 6 1.91 -11.21 -24.96
C PHE A 6 1.68 -12.04 -26.24
N SER A 7 1.75 -13.37 -26.14
CA SER A 7 1.49 -14.29 -27.25
C SER A 7 0.09 -14.18 -27.85
N GLU A 8 -0.96 -14.01 -27.03
CA GLU A 8 -2.33 -13.88 -27.53
C GLU A 8 -2.54 -12.58 -28.30
N LEU A 9 -1.94 -11.48 -27.82
CA LEU A 9 -1.95 -10.18 -28.52
C LEU A 9 -1.33 -10.30 -29.92
N VAL A 10 -0.21 -11.02 -30.03
CA VAL A 10 0.48 -11.26 -31.31
C VAL A 10 -0.40 -12.06 -32.27
N VAL A 11 -1.10 -13.11 -31.78
CA VAL A 11 -2.03 -13.90 -32.60
C VAL A 11 -3.19 -13.04 -33.10
N VAL A 12 -3.79 -12.22 -32.24
CA VAL A 12 -4.86 -11.30 -32.63
C VAL A 12 -4.38 -10.29 -33.65
N LEU A 13 -3.17 -9.73 -33.49
CA LEU A 13 -2.57 -8.83 -34.50
C LEU A 13 -2.39 -9.52 -35.85
N LEU A 14 -1.88 -10.75 -35.87
CA LEU A 14 -1.73 -11.56 -37.08
C LEU A 14 -3.08 -11.77 -37.78
N VAL A 15 -4.10 -12.21 -37.04
CA VAL A 15 -5.45 -12.42 -37.59
C VAL A 15 -6.03 -11.11 -38.13
N ALA A 16 -5.87 -10.00 -37.40
CA ALA A 16 -6.34 -8.69 -37.84
C ALA A 16 -5.66 -8.25 -39.15
N LEU A 17 -4.34 -8.51 -39.30
CA LEU A 17 -3.61 -8.23 -40.53
C LEU A 17 -4.12 -9.07 -41.71
N ILE A 18 -4.50 -10.34 -41.49
CA ILE A 18 -5.02 -11.21 -42.55
C ILE A 18 -6.43 -10.78 -42.97
N VAL A 19 -7.31 -10.54 -42.00
CA VAL A 19 -8.72 -10.25 -42.27
C VAL A 19 -8.93 -8.85 -42.85
N ILE A 20 -8.29 -7.85 -42.24
CA ILE A 20 -8.45 -6.44 -42.63
C ILE A 20 -7.44 -6.07 -43.72
N GLY A 21 -6.24 -6.67 -43.68
CA GLY A 21 -5.12 -6.33 -44.53
C GLY A 21 -4.15 -5.34 -43.85
N PRO A 22 -2.83 -5.49 -44.02
CA PRO A 22 -1.81 -4.62 -43.40
C PRO A 22 -1.93 -3.16 -43.83
N GLU A 23 -2.41 -2.88 -45.04
CA GLU A 23 -2.59 -1.51 -45.55
C GLU A 23 -3.84 -0.82 -45.00
N ARG A 24 -4.87 -1.59 -44.63
CA ARG A 24 -6.19 -1.05 -44.22
C ARG A 24 -6.34 -0.95 -42.72
N LEU A 25 -5.71 -1.84 -41.95
CA LEU A 25 -5.67 -1.80 -40.49
C LEU A 25 -5.24 -0.42 -39.94
N PRO A 26 -4.16 0.23 -40.40
CA PRO A 26 -3.77 1.56 -39.91
C PRO A 26 -4.81 2.64 -40.26
N LYS A 27 -5.50 2.52 -41.39
CA LYS A 27 -6.55 3.46 -41.79
C LYS A 27 -7.79 3.33 -40.90
N VAL A 28 -8.18 2.11 -40.54
CA VAL A 28 -9.28 1.83 -39.61
C VAL A 28 -8.92 2.30 -38.21
N ALA A 29 -7.71 1.99 -37.72
CA ALA A 29 -7.24 2.41 -36.40
C ALA A 29 -7.20 3.94 -36.27
N ARG A 30 -6.74 4.66 -37.30
CA ARG A 30 -6.78 6.14 -37.33
C ARG A 30 -8.20 6.69 -37.29
N THR A 31 -9.12 6.09 -38.04
CA THR A 31 -10.52 6.53 -38.09
C THR A 31 -11.23 6.26 -36.76
N ALA A 32 -11.07 5.05 -36.21
CA ALA A 32 -11.60 4.67 -34.91
C ALA A 32 -11.00 5.55 -33.78
N GLY A 33 -9.69 5.78 -33.82
CA GLY A 33 -9.00 6.65 -32.88
C GLY A 33 -9.49 8.10 -32.91
N HIS A 34 -9.79 8.64 -34.11
CA HIS A 34 -10.36 9.97 -34.24
C HIS A 34 -11.76 10.08 -33.63
N LEU A 35 -12.59 9.05 -33.81
CA LEU A 35 -13.91 8.96 -33.20
C LEU A 35 -13.82 8.79 -31.68
N TRP A 36 -12.92 7.93 -31.20
CA TRP A 36 -12.67 7.72 -29.78
C TRP A 36 -12.16 9.00 -29.10
N GLY A 37 -11.22 9.71 -29.74
CA GLY A 37 -10.70 10.98 -29.24
C GLY A 37 -11.76 12.08 -29.15
N ARG A 38 -12.67 12.13 -30.14
CA ARG A 38 -13.83 13.03 -30.09
C ARG A 38 -14.81 12.65 -28.98
N MET A 39 -15.09 11.35 -28.82
CA MET A 39 -15.98 10.85 -27.76
C MET A 39 -15.40 11.14 -26.38
N GLN A 40 -14.11 10.92 -26.17
CA GLN A 40 -13.42 11.26 -24.93
C GLN A 40 -13.53 12.76 -24.63
N ARG A 41 -13.38 13.62 -25.63
CA ARG A 41 -13.56 15.08 -25.47
C ARG A 41 -15.00 15.44 -25.12
N TYR A 42 -15.99 14.78 -25.70
CA TYR A 42 -17.40 14.98 -25.37
C TYR A 42 -17.69 14.58 -23.93
N VAL A 43 -17.22 13.41 -23.48
CA VAL A 43 -17.36 12.94 -22.10
C VAL A 43 -16.66 13.90 -21.13
N HIS A 44 -15.49 14.45 -21.49
CA HIS A 44 -14.79 15.44 -20.68
C HIS A 44 -15.56 16.76 -20.57
N ASN A 45 -16.13 17.25 -21.67
CA ASN A 45 -16.95 18.47 -21.66
C ASN A 45 -18.22 18.28 -20.82
N VAL A 46 -18.92 17.15 -21.00
CA VAL A 46 -20.11 16.80 -20.18
C VAL A 46 -19.73 16.63 -18.72
N LYS A 47 -18.59 16.01 -18.41
CA LYS A 47 -18.06 15.92 -17.06
C LYS A 47 -17.79 17.30 -16.47
N ASN A 48 -17.28 18.26 -17.25
CA ASN A 48 -17.04 19.63 -16.79
C ASN A 48 -18.34 20.41 -16.57
N ASP A 49 -19.34 20.23 -17.44
CA ASP A 49 -20.68 20.83 -17.29
C ASP A 49 -21.43 20.25 -16.08
N ILE A 50 -21.27 18.95 -15.81
CA ILE A 50 -21.80 18.28 -14.61
C ILE A 50 -20.98 18.65 -13.37
N ALA A 51 -19.65 18.74 -13.47
CA ALA A 51 -18.76 19.11 -12.38
C ALA A 51 -19.04 20.52 -11.85
N ASN A 52 -19.44 21.47 -12.69
CA ASN A 52 -19.84 22.79 -12.21
C ASN A 52 -21.07 22.76 -11.28
N ASN A 53 -21.87 21.68 -11.30
CA ASN A 53 -23.02 21.50 -10.41
C ASN A 53 -22.85 20.36 -9.38
N MET A 54 -21.93 19.41 -9.57
CA MET A 54 -21.70 18.26 -8.66
C MET A 54 -20.28 18.18 -8.05
N ALA A 55 -19.25 18.81 -8.63
CA ALA A 55 -17.89 18.71 -8.10
C ALA A 55 -17.68 19.49 -6.79
N ILE A 56 -18.57 20.43 -6.45
CA ILE A 56 -18.57 21.06 -5.13
C ILE A 56 -19.02 20.07 -4.05
N GLU A 57 -19.90 19.12 -4.36
CA GLU A 57 -20.47 18.19 -3.39
C GLU A 57 -19.53 17.02 -3.09
N GLU A 58 -18.92 16.41 -4.11
CA GLU A 58 -17.97 15.30 -3.93
C GLU A 58 -16.62 15.76 -3.37
N ALA A 59 -16.10 16.91 -3.80
CA ALA A 59 -14.88 17.47 -3.21
C ALA A 59 -15.09 17.89 -1.76
N ARG A 60 -16.28 18.41 -1.40
CA ARG A 60 -16.65 18.69 0.01
C ARG A 60 -16.83 17.41 0.82
N GLN A 61 -17.45 16.37 0.28
CA GLN A 61 -17.60 15.09 0.98
C GLN A 61 -16.24 14.47 1.27
N LEU A 62 -15.34 14.43 0.28
CA LEU A 62 -13.99 13.90 0.46
C LEU A 62 -13.20 14.72 1.49
N GLN A 63 -13.30 16.05 1.44
CA GLN A 63 -12.66 16.93 2.43
C GLN A 63 -13.26 16.74 3.84
N SER A 64 -14.56 16.49 3.95
CA SER A 64 -15.24 16.26 5.24
C SER A 64 -14.85 14.92 5.86
N SER A 65 -14.69 13.87 5.06
CA SER A 65 -14.24 12.55 5.52
C SER A 65 -12.79 12.61 5.97
N ILE A 66 -11.91 13.25 5.20
CA ILE A 66 -10.50 13.44 5.57
C ILE A 66 -10.36 14.25 6.86
N ARG A 67 -11.16 15.30 7.07
CA ARG A 67 -11.14 16.08 8.33
C ARG A 67 -11.53 15.22 9.53
N LYS A 68 -12.59 14.42 9.42
CA LYS A 68 -13.04 13.52 10.49
C LYS A 68 -11.98 12.45 10.83
N ASP A 69 -11.35 11.88 9.82
CA ASP A 69 -10.29 10.88 10.01
C ASP A 69 -9.06 11.51 10.68
N VAL A 70 -8.68 12.73 10.30
CA VAL A 70 -7.56 13.46 10.94
C VAL A 70 -7.88 13.81 12.40
N ASP A 71 -9.11 14.23 12.70
CA ASP A 71 -9.54 14.53 14.07
C ASP A 71 -9.56 13.27 14.94
N ALA A 72 -10.04 12.14 14.41
CA ALA A 72 -10.03 10.84 15.10
C ALA A 72 -8.60 10.34 15.38
N VAL A 73 -7.68 10.52 14.42
CA VAL A 73 -6.25 10.22 14.60
C VAL A 73 -5.63 11.14 15.65
N ARG A 74 -5.92 12.45 15.62
CA ARG A 74 -5.43 13.40 16.66
C ARG A 74 -5.91 13.03 18.05
N GLN A 75 -7.17 12.60 18.18
CA GLN A 75 -7.72 12.15 19.45
C GLN A 75 -6.98 10.90 19.95
N SER A 76 -6.82 9.91 19.07
CA SER A 76 -6.12 8.66 19.39
C SER A 76 -4.65 8.89 19.76
N VAL A 77 -3.98 9.83 19.09
CA VAL A 77 -2.59 10.23 19.41
C VAL A 77 -2.53 10.91 20.78
N LYS A 78 -3.45 11.84 21.09
CA LYS A 78 -3.51 12.47 22.41
C LYS A 78 -3.79 11.48 23.54
N ASP A 79 -4.69 10.54 23.33
CA ASP A 79 -5.00 9.49 24.32
C ASP A 79 -3.81 8.54 24.51
N THR A 80 -3.09 8.27 23.43
CA THR A 80 -1.84 7.49 23.45
C THR A 80 -0.73 8.25 24.17
N GLU A 81 -0.55 9.55 23.93
CA GLU A 81 0.40 10.41 24.63
C GLU A 81 0.11 10.45 26.14
N MET A 82 -1.16 10.65 26.53
CA MET A 82 -1.56 10.62 27.94
C MET A 82 -1.28 9.25 28.58
N THR A 83 -1.57 8.15 27.87
CA THR A 83 -1.29 6.80 28.35
C THR A 83 0.21 6.53 28.46
N ILE A 84 1.02 7.04 27.52
CA ILE A 84 2.47 6.91 27.52
C ILE A 84 3.07 7.72 28.68
N GLU A 85 2.65 8.97 28.89
CA GLU A 85 3.08 9.75 30.05
C GLU A 85 2.71 9.05 31.36
N GLN A 86 1.50 8.52 31.46
CA GLN A 86 1.05 7.80 32.65
C GLN A 86 1.86 6.52 32.90
N LYS A 87 2.25 5.81 31.82
CA LYS A 87 3.14 4.63 31.90
C LYS A 87 4.57 5.00 32.22
N ILE A 88 5.10 6.13 31.73
CA ILE A 88 6.45 6.62 32.05
C ILE A 88 6.52 7.07 33.51
N LEU A 89 5.49 7.75 34.02
CA LEU A 89 5.39 8.15 35.43
C LEU A 89 5.25 6.94 36.36
N GLN A 90 4.52 5.90 35.93
CA GLN A 90 4.43 4.61 36.64
C GLN A 90 5.74 3.82 36.58
N ALA A 91 6.42 3.81 35.43
CA ALA A 91 7.74 3.18 35.28
C ALA A 91 8.82 3.90 36.08
N GLN A 92 8.70 5.22 36.29
CA GLN A 92 9.59 5.98 37.18
C GLN A 92 9.32 5.72 38.67
N HIS A 93 8.09 5.35 39.06
CA HIS A 93 7.72 4.99 40.43
C HIS A 93 7.83 3.47 40.71
N GLY A 94 8.13 2.66 39.69
CA GLY A 94 8.37 1.22 39.77
C GLY A 94 9.85 0.91 39.96
N LYS A 95 10.21 0.71 41.24
CA LYS A 95 11.44 0.12 41.79
C LYS A 95 12.21 -0.81 40.83
N LEU A 96 13.55 -0.67 40.83
CA LEU A 96 14.52 -1.51 40.13
C LEU A 96 14.17 -3.02 40.20
N PRO A 97 14.45 -3.81 39.16
CA PRO A 97 14.60 -5.25 39.30
C PRO A 97 15.86 -5.54 40.12
N ASP A 98 15.69 -5.72 41.42
CA ASP A 98 16.68 -6.38 42.28
C ASP A 98 16.66 -7.89 41.96
N ALA A 99 17.77 -8.40 41.44
CA ALA A 99 18.18 -9.79 41.57
C ALA A 99 19.23 -9.86 42.72
N PRO A 100 19.57 -11.01 43.34
CA PRO A 100 19.18 -12.42 43.09
C PRO A 100 18.84 -13.22 44.40
N ASP A 101 18.40 -14.49 44.24
CA ASP A 101 18.89 -15.70 44.95
C ASP A 101 17.84 -16.77 45.36
N GLU A 102 18.19 -18.00 44.97
CA GLU A 102 17.90 -19.32 45.54
C GLU A 102 16.46 -19.89 45.58
N GLN A 103 16.16 -20.69 44.54
CA GLN A 103 15.68 -22.08 44.69
C GLN A 103 16.49 -22.92 43.68
N ASP A 104 17.61 -23.52 44.04
CA ASP A 104 17.76 -24.78 44.79
C ASP A 104 16.96 -25.97 44.20
N LYS A 105 17.65 -26.69 43.31
CA LYS A 105 17.76 -28.16 43.16
C LYS A 105 17.31 -28.77 41.84
N SER A 106 18.32 -29.38 41.22
CA SER A 106 18.27 -30.57 40.34
C SER A 106 17.78 -30.27 38.92
N VAL A 107 18.54 -30.49 37.85
CA VAL A 107 19.01 -31.81 37.40
C VAL A 107 19.99 -31.58 36.22
N VAL A 108 21.20 -32.13 36.37
CA VAL A 108 22.05 -32.74 35.32
C VAL A 108 22.90 -31.82 34.41
N GLN A 109 24.15 -31.67 34.86
CA GLN A 109 25.34 -31.75 34.01
C GLN A 109 25.54 -33.22 33.59
N PRO A 110 26.05 -33.55 32.39
CA PRO A 110 27.50 -33.67 32.28
C PRO A 110 28.13 -33.33 30.91
N HIS A 111 29.39 -32.87 30.97
CA HIS A 111 30.49 -33.12 30.03
C HIS A 111 30.46 -32.37 28.69
N ALA A 112 31.55 -31.83 28.13
CA ALA A 112 32.99 -32.03 28.35
C ALA A 112 33.79 -30.80 27.85
N PRO A 113 35.08 -30.65 28.24
CA PRO A 113 35.89 -29.45 28.08
C PRO A 113 36.80 -29.49 26.85
N GLY A 114 37.17 -28.33 26.32
CA GLY A 114 38.16 -28.27 25.24
C GLY A 114 38.67 -26.87 24.89
N LYS A 115 39.72 -26.44 25.61
CA LYS A 115 40.90 -25.65 25.16
C LYS A 115 40.64 -24.39 24.31
N GLN A 116 40.80 -23.17 24.84
CA GLN A 116 42.11 -22.48 24.98
C GLN A 116 43.08 -22.71 23.81
N VAL A 117 43.25 -21.70 22.96
CA VAL A 117 44.51 -21.13 22.43
C VAL A 117 44.11 -19.82 21.69
N ASP A 118 44.47 -18.65 22.18
CA ASP A 118 45.71 -17.93 21.82
C ASP A 118 45.76 -17.69 20.31
N GLY A 119 45.42 -16.52 19.77
CA GLY A 119 46.15 -15.27 19.91
C GLY A 119 46.55 -14.80 18.50
N SER A 120 46.58 -13.48 18.28
CA SER A 120 47.32 -12.80 17.20
C SER A 120 46.70 -12.67 15.80
N GLN A 121 46.53 -11.39 15.41
CA GLN A 121 46.44 -10.77 14.08
C GLN A 121 45.17 -10.93 13.23
#